data_AF-A0A7V8XYI4-F1
#
_entry.id   AF-A0A7V8XYI4-F1
#
_cell.length_a   1.000
_cell.length_b   1.000
_cell.length_c   1.000
_cell.angle_alpha   90.00
_cell.angle_beta   90.00
_cell.angle_gamma   90.00
#
_symmetry.space_group_name_H-M   'P 1'
#
loop_
_entity.id
_entity.type
_entity.pdbx_description
1 polymer ?
#
loop_
_entity_poly.entity_id
_entity_poly.type
_entity_poly.pdbx_seq_one_letter_code
_entity_poly.pdbx_strand_id
1 'polypeptide(L)'
;MASDPPHTRPLQCAETWAGNERAASLIELPGLVTWVHSVPAGPGDAGGDVHYVSVCPSCIVSRVALADVSGHGQAVVALGETLRELMGRHLRALEQVGLVRDLNRAVQEELDDVHYATMVAV
;
A
#
# COMPACT_ATOMS: atom_id res chain seq x y z
N MET A 1 -28.72 10.11 -7.03
CA MET A 1 -27.80 11.07 -6.38
C MET A 1 -26.53 11.07 -7.20
N ALA A 2 -26.22 12.16 -7.88
CA ALA A 2 -24.98 12.27 -8.64
C ALA A 2 -23.82 12.31 -7.62
N SER A 3 -22.93 11.33 -7.69
CA SER A 3 -21.69 11.32 -6.93
C SER A 3 -20.84 12.52 -7.38
N ASP A 4 -20.33 13.30 -6.42
CA ASP A 4 -19.32 14.33 -6.69
C ASP A 4 -18.19 13.73 -7.54
N PRO A 5 -17.64 14.48 -8.51
CA PRO A 5 -16.48 14.00 -9.24
C PRO A 5 -15.36 13.70 -8.23
N PRO A 6 -14.68 12.55 -8.34
CA PRO A 6 -13.65 12.18 -7.40
C PRO A 6 -12.60 13.30 -7.34
N HIS A 7 -12.37 13.85 -6.14
CA HIS A 7 -11.32 14.84 -5.95
C HIS A 7 -9.97 14.19 -6.28
N THR A 8 -9.32 14.69 -7.33
CA THR A 8 -8.00 14.22 -7.70
C THR A 8 -6.97 14.77 -6.73
N ARG A 9 -6.14 13.88 -6.17
CA ARG A 9 -5.03 14.23 -5.29
C ARG A 9 -3.70 14.06 -6.04
N PRO A 10 -3.03 15.16 -6.43
CA PRO A 10 -1.69 15.07 -6.99
C PRO A 10 -0.68 14.76 -5.89
N LEU A 11 0.19 13.79 -6.13
CA LEU A 11 1.34 13.51 -5.27
C LEU A 11 2.54 14.37 -5.65
N GLN A 12 3.16 14.94 -4.63
CA GLN A 12 4.43 15.65 -4.74
C GLN A 12 5.60 14.67 -4.80
N CYS A 13 6.77 15.15 -5.23
CA CYS A 13 7.99 14.34 -5.21
C CYS A 13 8.39 13.99 -3.77
N ALA A 14 8.94 12.79 -3.60
CA ALA A 14 9.18 12.18 -2.29
C ALA A 14 7.91 11.95 -1.45
N GLU A 15 6.71 12.12 -2.01
CA GLU A 15 5.46 11.84 -1.31
C GLU A 15 5.09 10.36 -1.43
N THR A 16 4.48 9.85 -0.37
CA THR A 16 3.92 8.51 -0.30
C THR A 16 2.50 8.62 0.24
N TRP A 17 1.58 7.92 -0.41
CA TRP A 17 0.23 7.69 0.07
C TRP A 17 -0.01 6.20 0.17
N ALA A 18 -0.27 5.73 1.39
CA ALA A 18 -0.43 4.32 1.68
C ALA A 18 -1.37 4.16 2.87
N GLY A 19 -2.10 3.05 2.87
CA GLY A 19 -3.12 2.78 3.88
C GLY A 19 -3.59 1.33 3.82
N ASN A 20 -4.29 0.92 4.86
CA ASN A 20 -5.05 -0.33 4.89
C ASN A 20 -6.52 -0.10 5.30
N GLU A 21 -6.91 1.17 5.35
CA GLU A 21 -8.25 1.67 5.61
C GLU A 21 -9.09 1.81 4.34
N ARG A 22 -10.36 2.19 4.54
CA ARG A 22 -11.27 2.53 3.45
C ARG A 22 -10.69 3.66 2.59
N ALA A 23 -10.64 3.42 1.27
CA ALA A 23 -10.19 4.41 0.30
C ALA A 23 -11.10 4.43 -0.94
N ALA A 24 -11.28 5.61 -1.51
CA ALA A 24 -11.91 5.84 -2.81
C ALA A 24 -11.34 7.15 -3.35
N SER A 25 -10.17 7.07 -3.97
CA SER A 25 -9.38 8.26 -4.29
C SER A 25 -8.72 8.15 -5.66
N LEU A 26 -8.78 9.25 -6.40
CA LEU A 26 -8.04 9.41 -7.65
C LEU A 26 -6.71 10.08 -7.32
N ILE A 27 -5.61 9.39 -7.55
CA ILE A 27 -4.26 9.85 -7.26
C ILE A 27 -3.55 10.17 -8.57
N GLU A 28 -3.03 11.38 -8.69
CA GLU A 28 -2.23 11.82 -9.83
C GLU A 28 -0.73 11.67 -9.50
N LEU A 29 -0.01 11.00 -10.39
CA LEU A 29 1.42 10.74 -10.35
C LEU A 29 2.06 11.29 -11.63
N PRO A 30 3.38 11.57 -11.66
CA PRO A 30 4.08 11.84 -12.90
C PRO A 30 3.84 10.71 -13.93
N GLY A 31 3.16 11.05 -15.04
CA GLY A 31 2.88 10.14 -16.15
C GLY A 31 1.83 9.05 -15.90
N LEU A 32 1.16 9.04 -14.74
CA LEU A 32 0.20 8.01 -14.36
C LEU A 32 -0.96 8.61 -13.55
N VAL A 33 -2.18 8.14 -13.79
CA VAL A 33 -3.33 8.43 -12.94
C VAL A 33 -3.82 7.10 -12.37
N THR A 34 -3.99 7.03 -11.05
CA THR A 34 -4.35 5.79 -10.34
C THR A 34 -5.64 6.00 -9.57
N TRP A 35 -6.62 5.11 -9.76
CA TRP A 35 -7.80 5.04 -8.90
C TRP A 35 -7.59 3.95 -7.86
N VAL A 36 -7.63 4.31 -6.57
CA VAL A 36 -7.53 3.35 -5.47
C VAL A 36 -8.87 3.25 -4.77
N HIS A 37 -9.41 2.03 -4.75
CA HIS A 37 -10.63 1.70 -4.03
C HIS A 37 -10.35 0.54 -3.08
N SER A 38 -10.61 0.75 -1.80
CA SER A 38 -10.47 -0.25 -0.74
C SER A 38 -11.65 -0.16 0.22
N VAL A 39 -12.18 -1.32 0.60
CA VAL A 39 -13.26 -1.45 1.58
C VAL A 39 -12.90 -2.59 2.54
N PRO A 40 -12.54 -2.28 3.80
CA PRO A 40 -12.27 -3.29 4.80
C PRO A 40 -13.45 -4.25 5.02
N ALA A 41 -13.14 -5.52 5.26
CA ALA A 41 -14.13 -6.52 5.62
C ALA A 41 -14.50 -6.44 7.11
N GLY A 42 -15.79 -6.41 7.42
CA GLY A 42 -16.29 -6.36 8.80
C GLY A 42 -16.54 -4.94 9.32
N PRO A 43 -16.71 -4.76 10.64
CA PRO A 43 -17.10 -3.49 11.25
C PRO A 43 -15.94 -2.51 11.49
N GLY A 44 -14.69 -2.91 11.21
CA GLY A 44 -13.50 -2.08 11.44
C GLY A 44 -13.23 -1.11 10.28
N ASP A 45 -12.44 -0.08 10.58
CA ASP A 45 -12.04 0.94 9.59
C ASP A 45 -10.78 0.57 8.80
N ALA A 46 -10.11 -0.52 9.17
CA ALA A 46 -8.90 -1.04 8.56
C ALA A 46 -9.03 -2.56 8.28
N GLY A 47 -8.26 -3.05 7.31
CA GLY A 47 -8.29 -4.43 6.83
C GLY A 47 -6.92 -5.01 6.49
N GLY A 48 -6.94 -6.17 5.84
CA GLY A 48 -5.74 -6.90 5.41
C GLY A 48 -5.16 -6.44 4.07
N ASP A 49 -5.96 -5.74 3.28
CA ASP A 49 -5.51 -5.15 2.03
C ASP A 49 -4.73 -3.86 2.30
N VAL A 50 -3.49 -3.80 1.83
CA VAL A 50 -2.60 -2.65 1.96
C VAL A 50 -2.30 -2.07 0.59
N HIS A 51 -2.60 -0.79 0.39
CA HIS A 51 -2.30 -0.06 -0.84
C HIS A 51 -1.14 0.91 -0.60
N TYR A 52 -0.29 1.08 -1.62
CA TYR A 52 0.86 1.97 -1.59
C TYR A 52 1.01 2.67 -2.94
N VAL A 53 1.15 3.99 -2.91
CA VAL A 53 1.36 4.82 -4.08
C VAL A 53 2.44 5.85 -3.71
N SER A 54 3.51 5.97 -4.51
CA SER A 54 4.59 6.91 -4.20
C SER A 54 5.23 7.53 -5.42
N VAL A 55 5.85 8.68 -5.21
CA VAL A 55 6.77 9.32 -6.16
C VAL A 55 8.13 9.41 -5.52
N CYS A 56 9.16 8.93 -6.19
CA CYS A 56 10.53 9.01 -5.68
C CYS A 56 11.00 10.48 -5.55
N PRO A 57 12.08 10.76 -4.78
CA PRO A 57 12.56 12.13 -4.59
C PRO A 57 12.97 12.87 -5.86
N SER A 58 13.39 12.15 -6.92
CA SER A 58 13.74 12.72 -8.22
C SER A 58 12.54 12.89 -9.16
N CYS A 59 11.31 12.60 -8.73
CA CYS A 59 10.06 12.78 -9.49
C CYS A 59 9.94 11.93 -10.78
N ILE A 60 10.86 11.02 -11.05
CA ILE A 60 10.93 10.27 -12.32
C ILE A 60 10.37 8.84 -12.23
N VAL A 61 10.26 8.30 -11.03
CA VAL A 61 9.68 6.98 -10.76
C VAL A 61 8.44 7.15 -9.90
N SER A 62 7.31 6.67 -10.44
CA SER A 62 6.05 6.47 -9.73
C SER A 62 5.94 4.98 -9.39
N ARG A 63 5.53 4.65 -8.16
CA ARG A 63 5.35 3.26 -7.74
C ARG A 63 3.97 3.01 -7.22
N VAL A 64 3.44 1.84 -7.54
CA VAL A 64 2.18 1.35 -6.98
C VAL A 64 2.40 -0.06 -6.46
N ALA A 65 1.92 -0.33 -5.26
CA ALA A 65 1.85 -1.70 -4.75
C ALA A 65 0.51 -1.95 -4.06
N LEU A 66 0.04 -3.18 -4.18
CA LEU A 66 -1.13 -3.71 -3.49
C LEU A 66 -0.73 -5.04 -2.87
N ALA A 67 -1.06 -5.22 -1.59
CA ALA A 67 -0.87 -6.47 -0.89
C ALA A 67 -2.14 -6.92 -0.17
N ASP A 68 -2.36 -8.22 -0.14
CA ASP A 68 -3.47 -8.89 0.55
C ASP A 68 -2.90 -9.84 1.59
N VAL A 69 -3.26 -9.62 2.85
CA VAL A 69 -2.86 -10.41 4.01
C VAL A 69 -3.80 -11.59 4.21
N SER A 70 -3.24 -12.79 4.37
CA SER A 70 -4.01 -14.00 4.65
C SER A 70 -4.77 -13.91 5.99
N GLY A 71 -6.06 -14.25 6.00
CA GLY A 71 -6.88 -14.42 7.21
C GLY A 71 -8.08 -13.47 7.27
N HIS A 72 -8.74 -13.36 8.44
CA HIS A 72 -9.77 -12.35 8.68
C HIS A 72 -9.85 -11.93 10.15
N GLY A 73 -10.42 -10.75 10.42
CA GLY A 73 -10.69 -10.24 11.77
C GLY A 73 -9.58 -9.33 12.32
N GLN A 74 -9.57 -9.11 13.64
CA GLN A 74 -8.68 -8.12 14.28
C GLN A 74 -7.19 -8.44 14.14
N ALA A 75 -6.81 -9.71 14.08
CA ALA A 75 -5.43 -10.11 13.84
C ALA A 75 -4.90 -9.62 12.48
N VAL A 76 -5.77 -9.60 11.46
CA VAL A 76 -5.43 -9.13 10.12
C VAL A 76 -5.26 -7.62 10.06
N VAL A 77 -5.94 -6.87 10.91
CA VAL A 77 -5.79 -5.40 10.97
C VAL A 77 -4.39 -5.03 11.45
N ALA A 78 -3.96 -5.59 12.60
CA ALA A 78 -2.62 -5.37 13.14
C ALA A 78 -1.55 -5.81 12.13
N LEU A 79 -1.80 -6.93 11.44
CA LEU A 79 -0.89 -7.43 10.44
C LEU A 79 -0.81 -6.54 9.18
N GLY A 80 -1.95 -6.01 8.72
CA GLY A 80 -2.00 -5.01 7.65
C GLY A 80 -1.25 -3.72 8.02
N GLU A 81 -1.31 -3.29 9.28
CA GLU A 81 -0.54 -2.15 9.78
C GLU A 81 0.98 -2.42 9.74
N THR A 82 1.43 -3.57 10.24
CA THR A 82 2.84 -3.98 10.16
C THR A 82 3.32 -4.06 8.71
N LEU A 83 2.52 -4.68 7.83
CA LEU A 83 2.84 -4.76 6.40
C LEU A 83 2.90 -3.38 5.74
N ARG A 84 1.99 -2.47 6.06
CA ARG A 84 2.00 -1.08 5.59
C ARG A 84 3.29 -0.36 6.00
N GLU A 85 3.76 -0.56 7.23
CA GLU A 85 5.01 0.03 7.71
C GLU A 85 6.23 -0.54 6.98
N LEU A 86 6.26 -1.86 6.77
CA LEU A 86 7.29 -2.54 5.99
C LEU A 86 7.32 -2.07 4.53
N MET A 87 6.16 -2.03 3.87
CA MET A 87 6.00 -1.46 2.52
C MET A 87 6.51 -0.02 2.47
N GLY A 88 6.14 0.79 3.47
CA GLY A 88 6.60 2.17 3.60
C GLY A 88 8.12 2.29 3.72
N ARG A 89 8.79 1.38 4.42
CA ARG A 89 10.26 1.38 4.55
C ARG A 89 10.95 0.92 3.28
N HIS A 90 10.48 -0.19 2.71
CA HIS A 90 11.16 -0.87 1.61
C HIS A 90 10.83 -0.24 0.25
N LEU A 91 9.56 0.02 -0.07
CA LEU A 91 9.15 0.49 -1.42
C LEU A 91 9.58 1.95 -1.73
N ARG A 92 10.05 2.70 -0.73
CA ARG A 92 10.58 4.06 -0.91
C ARG A 92 11.99 4.10 -1.54
N ALA A 93 12.77 3.02 -1.50
CA ALA A 93 14.15 3.02 -1.98
C ALA A 93 14.26 3.24 -3.50
N LEU A 94 15.23 4.04 -3.98
CA LEU A 94 15.38 4.35 -5.41
C LEU A 94 15.81 3.13 -6.24
N GLU A 95 16.71 2.29 -5.72
CA GLU A 95 17.20 1.09 -6.41
C GLU A 95 16.40 -0.16 -6.02
N GLN A 96 16.06 -0.98 -7.01
CA GLN A 96 15.08 -2.06 -6.90
C GLN A 96 15.73 -3.46 -6.73
N VAL A 97 17.07 -3.54 -6.64
CA VAL A 97 17.75 -4.84 -6.51
C VAL A 97 17.56 -5.35 -5.09
N GLY A 98 16.68 -6.35 -4.94
CA GLY A 98 16.42 -6.99 -3.65
C GLY A 98 15.26 -6.40 -2.86
N LEU A 99 14.54 -5.40 -3.38
CA LEU A 99 13.40 -4.78 -2.70
C LEU A 99 12.39 -5.79 -2.16
N VAL A 100 11.88 -6.65 -3.04
CA VAL A 100 10.90 -7.69 -2.69
C VAL A 100 11.53 -8.74 -1.77
N ARG A 101 12.83 -9.02 -1.92
CA ARG A 101 13.55 -9.95 -1.06
C ARG A 101 13.69 -9.42 0.37
N ASP A 102 14.04 -8.15 0.53
CA ASP A 102 14.20 -7.51 1.83
C ASP A 102 12.86 -7.37 2.53
N LEU A 103 11.84 -6.97 1.79
CA LEU A 103 10.47 -6.98 2.29
C LEU A 103 10.05 -8.40 2.73
N ASN A 104 10.25 -9.41 1.89
CA ASN A 104 9.87 -10.79 2.21
C ASN A 104 10.61 -11.32 3.44
N ARG A 105 11.90 -10.96 3.62
CA ARG A 105 12.66 -11.29 4.83
C ARG A 105 12.10 -10.58 6.06
N ALA A 106 11.83 -9.28 5.96
CA ALA A 106 11.30 -8.53 7.09
C ALA A 106 9.89 -8.98 7.48
N VAL A 107 9.06 -9.38 6.51
CA VAL A 107 7.78 -10.06 6.73
C VAL A 107 7.98 -11.37 7.48
N GLN A 108 8.94 -12.20 7.09
CA GLN A 108 9.24 -13.46 7.82
C GLN A 108 9.76 -13.23 9.25
N GLU A 109 10.41 -12.10 9.52
CA GLU A 109 10.95 -11.77 10.84
C GLU A 109 9.90 -11.12 11.76
N GLU A 110 8.99 -10.31 11.22
CA GLU A 110 8.01 -9.53 11.99
C GLU A 110 6.62 -10.20 12.07
N LEU A 111 6.29 -11.10 11.15
CA LEU A 111 5.03 -11.85 11.17
C LEU A 111 5.22 -13.26 11.74
N ASP A 112 4.17 -13.84 12.31
CA ASP A 112 4.22 -15.24 12.72
C ASP A 112 4.23 -16.21 11.52
N ASP A 113 4.71 -17.43 11.72
CA ASP A 113 4.85 -18.47 10.67
C ASP A 113 3.51 -18.91 10.04
N VAL A 114 2.38 -18.39 10.50
CA VAL A 114 1.04 -18.78 10.04
C VAL A 114 0.50 -17.80 9.00
N HIS A 115 0.89 -16.53 9.05
CA HIS A 115 0.38 -15.50 8.16
C HIS A 115 1.35 -15.15 7.04
N TYR A 116 0.80 -14.85 5.86
CA TYR A 116 1.55 -14.39 4.70
C TYR A 116 0.79 -13.26 3.99
N ALA A 117 1.48 -12.57 3.08
CA ALA A 117 0.85 -11.59 2.21
C ALA A 117 1.19 -11.87 0.75
N THR A 118 0.19 -11.75 -0.13
CA THR A 118 0.42 -11.76 -1.58
C THR A 118 0.54 -10.31 -2.04
N MET A 119 1.56 -9.97 -2.81
CA MET A 119 1.81 -8.59 -3.24
C MET A 119 2.09 -8.50 -4.73
N VAL A 120 1.58 -7.43 -5.34
CA VAL A 120 2.01 -6.94 -6.65
C VAL A 120 2.58 -5.54 -6.47
N ALA A 121 3.73 -5.27 -7.08
CA ALA A 121 4.36 -3.95 -7.10
C ALA A 121 4.84 -3.61 -8.52
N VAL A 122 4.63 -2.36 -8.94
CA VAL A 122 4.95 -1.82 -10.26
C VAL A 122 5.76 -0.54 -10.10
#